data_AF-A0A1B3X6U3-F1
#
_entry.id   AF-A0A1B3X6U3-F1
#
_cell.length_a   1.000
_cell.length_b   1.000
_cell.length_c   1.000
_cell.angle_alpha   90.00
_cell.angle_beta   90.00
_cell.angle_gamma   90.00
#
_symmetry.space_group_name_H-M   'P 1'
#
loop_
_entity.id
_entity.type
_entity.pdbx_description
1 polymer ?
#
loop_
_entity_poly.entity_id
_entity_poly.type
_entity_poly.pdbx_seq_one_letter_code
_entity_poly.pdbx_strand_id
1 'polypeptide(L)' 'MSDLNDAIRRTESAVRALDARMQCAIGDLDYESCLHEKRALTAALLALRKQRGNTASAEAFSQNSASLDSIKDK' A
#
# COMPACT_ATOMS: atom_id res chain seq x y z
N MET A 1 -11.02 -4.60 5.14
CA MET A 1 -10.17 -4.50 3.92
C MET A 1 -10.36 -3.20 3.11
N SER A 2 -11.49 -2.48 3.21
CA SER A 2 -11.70 -1.21 2.47
C SER A 2 -10.72 -0.09 2.88
N ASP A 3 -10.51 0.09 4.18
CA ASP A 3 -9.61 1.11 4.74
C ASP A 3 -8.19 1.07 4.15
N LEU A 4 -7.66 -0.14 3.96
CA LEU A 4 -6.31 -0.37 3.42
C LEU A 4 -6.23 -0.04 1.91
N ASN A 5 -7.28 -0.34 1.15
CA ASN A 5 -7.36 0.05 -0.26
C ASN A 5 -7.56 1.57 -0.41
N ASP A 6 -8.33 2.19 0.48
CA ASP A 6 -8.50 3.65 0.49
C ASP A 6 -7.19 4.37 0.86
N ALA A 7 -6.43 3.83 1.83
CA ALA A 7 -5.10 4.31 2.15
C ALA A 7 -4.12 4.21 0.96
N ILE A 8 -4.16 3.10 0.21
CA ILE A 8 -3.36 2.94 -1.02
C ILE A 8 -3.76 3.99 -2.06
N ARG A 9 -5.06 4.14 -2.35
CA ARG A 9 -5.56 5.13 -3.33
C ARG A 9 -5.21 6.57 -2.94
N ARG A 10 -5.32 6.91 -1.67
CA ARG A 10 -4.94 8.22 -1.13
C ARG A 10 -3.45 8.47 -1.30
N THR A 11 -2.61 7.48 -0.99
CA THR A 11 -1.15 7.59 -1.13
C THR A 11 -0.75 7.72 -2.61
N GLU A 12 -1.40 6.98 -3.51
CA GLU A 12 -1.20 7.11 -4.96
C GLU A 12 -1.59 8.50 -5.48
N SER A 13 -2.68 9.08 -4.97
CA SER A 13 -3.07 10.46 -5.30
C SER A 13 -2.05 11.47 -4.79
N ALA A 14 -1.50 11.27 -3.60
CA ALA A 14 -0.47 12.14 -3.03
C ALA A 14 0.83 12.10 -3.87
N VAL A 15 1.27 10.93 -4.32
CA VAL A 15 2.42 10.80 -5.23
C VAL A 15 2.17 11.55 -6.54
N ARG A 16 1.00 11.40 -7.15
CA ARG A 16 0.65 12.12 -8.39
C ARG A 16 0.62 13.64 -8.21
N ALA A 17 0.09 14.13 -7.11
CA ALA A 17 0.08 15.56 -6.80
C ALA A 17 1.50 16.10 -6.56
N LEU A 18 2.35 15.31 -5.89
CA LEU A 18 3.76 15.66 -5.69
C LEU A 18 4.53 15.67 -7.01
N ASP A 19 4.30 14.71 -7.91
CA ASP A 19 4.92 14.70 -9.25
C ASP A 19 4.53 15.94 -10.05
N ALA A 20 3.28 16.40 -9.98
CA ALA A 20 2.86 17.65 -10.60
C ALA A 20 3.58 18.88 -10.00
N ARG A 21 3.73 18.92 -8.67
CA ARG A 21 4.50 19.98 -8.00
C ARG A 21 5.97 19.95 -8.39
N MET A 22 6.57 18.76 -8.51
CA MET A 22 7.95 18.58 -8.95
C MET A 22 8.17 19.11 -10.36
N GLN A 23 7.20 18.93 -11.27
CA GLN A 23 7.28 19.49 -12.62
C GLN A 23 7.33 21.02 -12.62
N CYS A 24 6.64 21.67 -11.66
CA CYS A 24 6.69 23.12 -11.50
C CYS A 24 7.96 23.60 -10.78
N ALA A 25 8.57 22.76 -9.93
CA ALA A 25 9.75 23.10 -9.12
C ALA A 25 11.08 22.66 -9.78
N ILE A 26 11.08 22.28 -11.07
CA ILE A 26 12.30 21.87 -11.77
C ILE A 26 13.29 23.04 -11.79
N GLY A 27 14.47 22.83 -11.19
CA GLY A 27 15.52 23.86 -11.10
C GLY A 27 15.37 24.81 -9.91
N ASP A 28 14.35 24.62 -9.08
CA ASP A 28 14.21 25.31 -7.80
C ASP A 28 14.87 24.51 -6.66
N LEU A 29 15.28 25.21 -5.60
CA LEU A 29 15.91 24.61 -4.41
C LEU A 29 15.02 23.55 -3.75
N ASP A 30 13.71 23.68 -3.91
CA ASP A 30 12.71 22.74 -3.37
C ASP A 30 12.64 21.40 -4.12
N TYR A 31 13.35 21.23 -5.24
CA TYR A 31 13.34 20.00 -6.01
C TYR A 31 13.85 18.78 -5.22
N GLU A 32 14.95 18.94 -4.47
CA GLU A 32 15.51 17.87 -3.64
C GLU A 32 14.57 17.50 -2.48
N SER A 33 13.93 18.49 -1.86
CA SER A 33 12.91 18.27 -0.83
C SER A 33 11.75 17.44 -1.38
N CYS A 34 11.27 17.74 -2.60
CA CYS A 34 10.25 16.93 -3.25
C CYS A 34 10.72 15.52 -3.61
N LEU A 35 11.99 15.31 -3.97
CA LEU A 35 12.56 13.97 -4.19
C LEU A 35 12.53 13.12 -2.92
N HIS A 36 12.89 13.70 -1.77
CA HIS A 36 12.83 13.02 -0.49
C HIS A 36 11.39 12.64 -0.10
N GLU A 37 10.45 13.56 -0.27
CA GLU A 37 9.03 13.31 -0.02
C GLU A 37 8.47 12.20 -0.95
N LYS A 38 8.87 12.21 -2.23
CA LYS A 38 8.48 11.16 -3.18
C LYS A 38 8.99 9.79 -2.78
N ARG A 39 10.24 9.69 -2.30
CA ARG A 39 10.81 8.43 -1.80
C ARG A 39 10.04 7.93 -0.58
N ALA A 40 9.70 8.81 0.37
CA ALA A 40 8.93 8.46 1.55
C ALA A 40 7.53 7.93 1.20
N LEU A 41 6.81 8.63 0.31
CA LEU A 41 5.48 8.21 -0.15
C LEU A 41 5.53 6.87 -0.91
N THR A 42 6.55 6.67 -1.74
CA THR A 42 6.74 5.41 -2.47
C THR A 42 7.01 4.24 -1.52
N ALA A 43 7.83 4.46 -0.48
CA ALA A 43 8.10 3.45 0.55
C ALA A 43 6.85 3.10 1.36
N ALA A 44 6.06 4.10 1.76
CA ALA A 44 4.79 3.89 2.45
C ALA A 44 3.80 3.07 1.60
N LEU A 45 3.71 3.39 0.31
CA LEU A 45 2.85 2.68 -0.63
C LEU A 45 3.28 1.22 -0.84
N LEU A 46 4.58 0.95 -0.88
CA LEU A 46 5.11 -0.42 -0.90
C LEU A 46 4.76 -1.19 0.39
N ALA A 47 4.88 -0.54 1.55
CA ALA A 47 4.51 -1.13 2.84
C ALA A 47 3.01 -1.48 2.89
N LEU A 48 2.13 -0.57 2.46
CA LEU A 48 0.68 -0.80 2.38
C LEU A 48 0.34 -1.97 1.43
N ARG A 49 1.00 -2.07 0.27
CA ARG A 49 0.78 -3.18 -0.67
C ARG A 49 1.25 -4.53 -0.10
N LYS A 50 2.40 -4.55 0.61
CA LYS A 50 2.87 -5.74 1.34
C LYS A 50 1.89 -6.14 2.44
N GLN A 51 1.37 -5.18 3.20
CA GLN A 51 0.40 -5.44 4.25
C GLN A 51 -0.90 -6.01 3.67
N ARG A 52 -1.41 -5.45 2.55
CA ARG A 52 -2.56 -6.01 1.82
C ARG A 52 -2.33 -7.46 1.39
N GLY A 53 -1.15 -7.75 0.83
CA GLY A 53 -0.76 -9.11 0.43
C GLY A 53 -0.67 -10.06 1.61
N ASN A 54 -0.15 -9.60 2.75
CA ASN A 54 -0.05 -10.40 3.96
C ASN A 54 -1.41 -10.64 4.63
N THR A 55 -2.33 -9.66 4.64
CA THR A 55 -3.71 -9.87 5.10
C THR A 55 -4.47 -10.83 4.20
N ALA A 56 -4.34 -10.73 2.87
CA ALA A 56 -4.96 -11.67 1.94
C ALA A 56 -4.38 -13.09 2.09
N SER A 57 -3.07 -13.20 2.35
CA SER A 57 -2.42 -14.49 2.60
C SER A 57 -2.80 -15.07 3.96
N ALA A 58 -2.87 -14.26 5.02
CA ALA A 58 -3.30 -14.69 6.35
C ALA A 58 -4.77 -15.13 6.38
N GLU A 59 -5.66 -14.43 5.67
CA GLU A 59 -7.06 -14.85 5.50
C GLU A 59 -7.15 -16.18 4.72
N ALA A 60 -6.36 -16.36 3.66
CA ALA A 60 -6.32 -17.62 2.90
C ALA A 60 -5.79 -18.81 3.73
N PHE A 61 -4.76 -18.60 4.57
CA PHE A 61 -4.25 -19.65 5.47
C PHE A 61 -5.22 -19.96 6.62
N SER A 62 -5.99 -18.98 7.09
CA SER A 62 -6.99 -19.19 8.16
C SER A 62 -8.25 -19.92 7.68
N GLN A 63 -8.60 -19.86 6.38
CA GLN A 63 -9.75 -20.60 5.85
C GLN A 63 -9.45 -22.09 5.64
N ASN A 64 -8.20 -22.47 5.39
CA ASN A 64 -7.83 -23.87 5.23
C ASN A 64 -7.81 -24.67 6.56
N SER A 65 -7.60 -24.00 7.69
CA SER A 65 -7.62 -24.66 9.02
C SER A 65 -9.04 -24.83 9.58
N ALA A 66 -10.02 -24.04 9.13
CA ALA A 66 -11.42 -24.17 9.53
C ALA A 66 -12.17 -25.30 8.80
N SER A 67 -11.61 -25.85 7.71
CA SER A 67 -12.26 -26.87 6.89
C SER A 67 -11.88 -28.32 7.24
N LEU A 68 -11.05 -28.55 8.27
CA LEU A 68 -10.57 -29.89 8.62
C LEU A 68 -11.39 -30.60 9.73
N ASP A 69 -12.43 -29.96 10.27
CA ASP A 69 -13.20 -30.50 11.41
C ASP A 69 -14.50 -31.21 11.00
N SER A 70 -14.80 -31.35 9.70
CA SER A 70 -16.02 -32.00 9.21
C SER A 70 -15.82 -33.38 8.59
N ILE A 71 -14.62 -33.97 8.66
CA ILE A 71 -14.35 -35.34 8.18
C ILE A 71 -14.20 -36.29 9.37
N LYS A 72 -15.22 -36.32 10.23
CA LYS A 72 -15.47 -37.44 11.12
C LYS A 72 -16.93 -37.39 11.55
N ASP A 73 -17.78 -38.13 10.85
CA ASP A 73 -18.64 -39.15 11.46
C ASP A 73 -19.59 -39.76 10.41
N LYS A 74 -19.49 -41.10 10.31
CA LYS A 74 -20.38 -42.09 9.68
C LYS A 74 -20.38 -42.28 8.16
#